data_AF-A0A529HW44-F1
#
_entry.id   AF-A0A529HW44-F1
#
_cell.length_a   1.000
_cell.length_b   1.000
_cell.length_c   1.000
_cell.angle_alpha   90.00
_cell.angle_beta   90.00
_cell.angle_gamma   90.00
#
_symmetry.space_group_name_H-M   'P 1'
#
loop_
_entity.id
_entity.type
_entity.pdbx_description
1 polymer ?
#
loop_
_entity_poly.entity_id
_entity_poly.type
_entity_poly.pdbx_seq_one_letter_code
_entity_poly.pdbx_strand_id
1 'polypeptide(L)'
;VTSSEAIAKRSDRERQTPRVSVAIRRTALATRRLGRDELKRFKDWSDGRPETELNFKFYRQATNKIVSLSHGTAAFLDGFF
;
A
#
# COMPACT_ATOMS: atom_id res chain seq x y z
N VAL A 1 -6.81 -1.33 -10.67
CA VAL A 1 -5.73 -1.96 -11.47
C VAL A 1 -6.33 -2.38 -12.80
N THR A 2 -5.67 -2.09 -13.92
CA THR A 2 -6.19 -2.44 -15.26
C THR A 2 -5.51 -3.67 -15.84
N SER A 3 -4.28 -3.97 -15.43
CA SER A 3 -3.61 -5.25 -15.72
C SER A 3 -2.59 -5.58 -14.63
N SER A 4 -2.26 -6.86 -14.51
CA SER A 4 -1.25 -7.36 -13.59
C SER A 4 -0.60 -8.61 -14.18
N GLU A 5 0.72 -8.60 -14.34
CA GLU A 5 1.49 -9.67 -14.97
C GLU A 5 2.69 -10.04 -14.11
N ALA A 6 2.85 -11.34 -13.82
CA ALA A 6 4.04 -11.81 -13.13
C ALA A 6 5.27 -11.63 -14.02
N ILE A 7 6.37 -11.12 -13.45
CA ILE A 7 7.64 -11.01 -14.16
C ILE A 7 8.44 -12.29 -13.91
N ALA A 8 8.93 -12.88 -15.00
CA ALA A 8 9.74 -14.10 -14.95
C ALA A 8 10.96 -13.94 -14.04
N LYS A 9 11.28 -15.02 -13.31
CA LYS A 9 12.49 -15.09 -12.51
C LYS A 9 13.72 -15.12 -13.40
N ARG A 10 14.76 -14.42 -12.98
CA ARG A 10 16.07 -14.41 -13.64
C ARG A 10 16.87 -15.63 -13.24
N SER A 11 17.34 -16.42 -14.20
CA SER A 11 18.15 -17.63 -13.95
C SER A 11 19.52 -17.32 -13.36
N ASP A 12 20.06 -16.12 -13.60
CA ASP A 12 21.35 -15.66 -13.08
C ASP A 12 21.30 -15.17 -11.62
N ARG A 13 20.14 -15.30 -10.94
CA ARG A 13 19.96 -14.84 -9.55
C ARG A 13 19.38 -15.91 -8.65
N GLU A 14 20.20 -16.33 -7.68
CA GLU A 14 19.83 -17.33 -6.67
C GLU A 14 18.71 -16.82 -5.74
N ARG A 15 18.83 -15.59 -5.21
CA ARG A 15 17.80 -14.96 -4.36
C ARG A 15 17.14 -13.77 -5.06
N GLN A 16 15.84 -13.86 -5.28
CA GLN A 16 15.05 -12.79 -5.89
C GLN A 16 13.64 -12.73 -5.30
N THR A 17 13.17 -11.52 -5.01
CA THR A 17 11.76 -11.28 -4.65
C THR A 17 10.89 -11.44 -5.89
N PRO A 18 9.72 -12.11 -5.80
CA PRO A 18 8.75 -12.14 -6.88
C PRO A 18 8.42 -10.72 -7.36
N ARG A 19 8.38 -10.52 -8.67
CA ARG A 19 8.09 -9.23 -9.29
C ARG A 19 6.81 -9.33 -10.09
N VAL A 20 6.09 -8.23 -10.15
CA VAL A 20 4.85 -8.07 -10.91
C VAL A 20 4.89 -6.73 -11.62
N SER A 21 4.46 -6.71 -12.88
CA SER A 21 4.15 -5.49 -13.63
C SER A 21 2.67 -5.20 -13.43
N VAL A 22 2.33 -3.95 -13.09
CA VAL A 22 0.93 -3.54 -12.90
C VAL A 22 0.66 -2.27 -13.68
N ALA A 23 -0.48 -2.21 -14.36
CA ALA A 23 -1.01 -0.98 -14.92
C ALA A 23 -2.09 -0.41 -13.98
N ILE A 24 -1.95 0.86 -13.64
CA ILE A 24 -2.86 1.56 -12.73
C ILE A 24 -3.47 2.75 -13.46
N ARG A 25 -4.80 2.76 -13.58
CA ARG A 25 -5.59 3.94 -13.98
C ARG A 25 -6.22 4.53 -12.73
N ARG A 26 -5.99 5.82 -12.49
CA ARG A 26 -6.65 6.57 -11.41
C ARG A 26 -8.12 6.82 -11.80
N THR A 27 -9.06 6.45 -10.92
CA THR A 27 -10.52 6.58 -11.16
C THR A 27 -11.17 7.69 -10.34
N ALA A 28 -10.57 8.10 -9.22
CA ALA A 28 -11.05 9.16 -8.35
C ALA A 28 -9.87 9.91 -7.69
N LEU A 29 -10.16 11.07 -7.11
CA LEU A 29 -9.24 11.84 -6.27
C LEU A 29 -9.73 11.78 -4.82
N ALA A 30 -8.80 11.71 -3.86
CA ALA A 30 -9.18 11.74 -2.45
C ALA A 30 -9.78 13.11 -2.11
N THR A 31 -10.91 13.10 -1.42
CA THR A 31 -11.63 14.29 -0.93
C THR A 31 -11.08 14.81 0.40
N ARG A 32 -10.26 14.00 1.08
CA ARG A 32 -9.67 14.27 2.40
C ARG A 32 -8.18 13.97 2.38
N ARG A 33 -7.42 14.69 3.22
CA ARG A 33 -5.98 14.48 3.35
C ARG A 33 -5.68 13.16 4.06
N LEU A 34 -4.64 12.46 3.60
CA LEU A 34 -4.15 11.20 4.18
C LEU A 34 -2.63 11.08 3.97
N GLY A 35 -1.89 12.02 4.55
CA GLY A 35 -0.44 12.10 4.46
C GLY A 35 0.26 11.81 5.78
N ARG A 36 1.55 12.15 5.83
CA ARG A 36 2.38 11.96 7.02
C ARG A 36 1.84 12.72 8.24
N ASP A 37 1.30 13.92 8.04
CA ASP A 37 0.79 14.75 9.13
C ASP A 37 -0.46 14.19 9.78
N GLU A 38 -1.33 13.55 9.00
CA GLU A 38 -2.51 12.84 9.48
C GLU A 38 -2.13 11.53 10.19
N LEU A 39 -1.12 10.82 9.66
CA LEU A 39 -0.79 9.46 10.09
C LEU A 39 0.19 9.39 11.27
N LYS A 40 1.06 10.39 11.47
CA LYS A 40 2.17 10.31 12.44
C LYS A 40 1.81 10.07 13.90
N ARG A 41 0.59 10.43 14.29
CA ARG A 41 0.07 10.25 15.65
C ARG A 41 -0.34 8.79 15.94
N PHE A 42 -0.64 8.01 14.90
CA PHE A 42 -1.09 6.63 15.01
C PHE A 42 0.09 5.68 15.09
N LYS A 43 0.70 5.64 16.28
CA LYS A 43 1.95 4.92 16.58
C LYS A 43 1.79 3.84 17.65
N ASP A 44 0.58 3.60 18.12
CA ASP A 44 0.25 2.48 19.00
C ASP A 44 0.01 1.24 18.14
N TRP A 45 1.02 0.38 18.06
CA TRP A 45 1.02 -0.81 17.21
C TRP A 45 -0.07 -1.83 17.55
N SER A 46 -0.66 -1.74 18.73
CA SER A 46 -1.66 -2.69 19.24
C SER A 46 -3.10 -2.18 19.17
N ASP A 47 -3.33 -0.96 18.68
CA ASP A 47 -4.66 -0.35 18.68
C ASP A 47 -5.62 -0.92 17.63
N GLY A 48 -5.11 -1.72 16.68
CA GLY A 48 -5.89 -2.35 15.62
C GLY A 48 -6.50 -1.37 14.61
N ARG A 49 -6.10 -0.09 14.65
CA ARG A 49 -6.73 0.95 13.84
C ARG A 49 -6.24 0.94 12.39
N PRO A 50 -7.12 1.23 11.42
CA PRO A 50 -6.73 1.43 10.03
C PRO A 50 -5.61 2.44 9.85
N GLU A 51 -5.66 3.56 10.58
CA GLU A 51 -4.67 4.62 10.44
C GLU A 51 -3.29 4.19 10.95
N THR A 52 -3.22 3.33 11.96
CA THR A 52 -1.96 2.75 12.47
C THR A 52 -1.35 1.81 11.43
N GLU A 53 -2.16 0.95 10.82
CA GLU A 53 -1.73 0.09 9.71
C GLU A 53 -1.20 0.93 8.54
N LEU A 54 -1.90 2.01 8.18
CA LEU A 54 -1.47 2.92 7.13
C LEU A 54 -0.20 3.67 7.51
N ASN A 55 -0.06 4.15 8.74
CA ASN A 55 1.17 4.78 9.21
C ASN A 55 2.37 3.82 9.08
N PHE A 56 2.21 2.54 9.40
CA PHE A 56 3.24 1.52 9.21
C PHE A 56 3.60 1.31 7.74
N LYS A 57 2.58 1.11 6.90
CA LYS A 57 2.76 0.75 5.50
C LYS A 57 3.28 1.94 4.70
N PHE A 58 2.89 3.15 5.07
CA PHE A 58 3.36 4.42 4.51
C PHE A 58 4.67 4.89 5.17
N TYR A 59 5.18 4.22 6.21
CA TYR A 59 6.44 4.62 6.85
C TYR A 59 7.63 4.61 5.88
N ARG A 60 7.58 3.80 4.83
CA ARG A 60 8.60 3.71 3.75
C ARG A 60 7.99 3.91 2.37
N GLN A 61 7.26 5.02 2.20
CA GLN A 61 6.92 5.53 0.88
C GLN A 61 8.21 5.63 0.03
N ALA A 62 8.13 5.25 -1.24
CA ALA A 62 9.25 5.14 -2.21
C ALA A 62 10.02 3.80 -2.28
N THR A 63 9.49 2.70 -1.74
CA THR A 63 9.97 1.36 -2.17
C THR A 63 9.03 0.80 -3.24
N ASN A 64 9.58 0.29 -4.35
CA ASN A 64 8.84 -0.41 -5.43
C ASN A 64 8.24 -1.73 -4.92
N LYS A 65 7.39 -1.66 -3.89
CA LYS A 65 6.78 -2.78 -3.17
C LYS A 65 5.27 -2.65 -3.22
N ILE A 66 4.60 -3.78 -3.41
CA ILE A 66 3.15 -3.91 -3.26
C ILE A 66 2.91 -4.62 -1.94
N VAL A 67 2.02 -4.09 -1.12
CA VAL A 67 1.64 -4.66 0.18
C VAL A 67 0.12 -4.85 0.20
N SER A 68 -0.35 -5.91 0.85
CA SER A 68 -1.78 -6.08 1.12
C SER A 68 -2.25 -5.09 2.17
N LEU A 69 -3.56 -4.89 2.29
CA LEU A 69 -4.21 -4.19 3.40
C LEU A 69 -5.15 -5.15 4.12
N SER A 70 -5.42 -4.91 5.39
CA SER A 70 -6.53 -5.57 6.06
C SER A 70 -7.87 -5.11 5.47
N HIS A 71 -8.93 -5.90 5.67
CA HIS A 71 -10.26 -5.55 5.20
C HIS A 71 -10.75 -4.23 5.82
N GLY A 72 -10.56 -4.03 7.13
CA GLY A 72 -10.95 -2.79 7.81
C GLY A 72 -10.22 -1.56 7.27
N THR A 73 -8.94 -1.71 6.93
CA THR A 73 -8.16 -0.63 6.32
C THR A 73 -8.59 -0.31 4.90
N ALA A 74 -8.98 -1.32 4.11
CA ALA A 74 -9.55 -1.11 2.78
C ALA A 74 -10.88 -0.34 2.87
N ALA A 75 -11.81 -0.77 3.74
CA ALA A 75 -13.09 -0.10 3.95
C ALA A 75 -12.91 1.35 4.46
N PHE A 76 -11.93 1.59 5.33
CA PHE A 76 -11.58 2.95 5.76
C PHE A 76 -11.11 3.84 4.61
N LEU A 77 -10.29 3.32 3.69
CA LEU A 77 -9.80 4.06 2.52
C LEU A 77 -10.91 4.35 1.50
N ASP A 78 -11.89 3.47 1.34
CA ASP A 78 -13.02 3.69 0.43
C ASP A 78 -13.80 4.95 0.81
N GLY A 79 -13.85 5.33 2.08
CA GLY A 79 -14.47 6.58 2.55
C GLY A 79 -13.72 7.88 2.22
N PHE A 80 -12.61 7.82 1.48
CA PHE A 80 -11.85 9.00 1.05
C PHE A 80 -12.15 9.43 -0.39
N PHE A 81 -12.77 8.58 -1.21
CA PHE A 81 -12.99 8.81 -2.64
C PHE A 81 -14.48 8.87 -2.96
#